data_AF-A0A4R4LSI0-F1
#
_entry.id   AF-A0A4R4LSI0-F1
#
_cell.length_a   1.000
_cell.length_b   1.000
_cell.length_c   1.000
_cell.angle_alpha   90.00
_cell.angle_beta   90.00
_cell.angle_gamma   90.00
#
_symmetry.space_group_name_H-M   'P 1'
#
loop_
_entity.id
_entity.type
_entity.pdbx_description
1 polymer ?
#
loop_
_entity_poly.entity_id
_entity_poly.type
_entity_poly.pdbx_seq_one_letter_code
_entity_poly.pdbx_strand_id
1 'polypeptide(L)'
;MTAQASTPDPDEVGQGINALEAYLAAQPPTQKPNQPPVQGPEPGADGRTRRVRKLAGEVAEAHRLAELQDDDTPLLLDSGRVRKRRRKAHEASRLHKLGQDPAMRAWQAARMRRLLVAAGMVALTLALAWSTAGVQAFAAGDAEDWTPAWVFAWLVEPFMSLALLTVVGAKAYLGTRGQPIKSSKLDRIEYGFLGLTLTMNAWPYLPGVADSFEVSRLVLHILGPIVAVAVVTALPIILEAFARLDHRPAGVAGVTGPLTGPSYSANAGADRPAGNPPGNGVDRVDVAALTDRARRLIASGDLPAAPSANALRQALRCGMDTARQVRDELRAGGGG
;
A
#
# COMPACT_ATOMS: atom_id res chain seq x y z
N MET A 1 -2.45 -37.17 -49.93
CA MET A 1 -3.73 -36.73 -50.51
C MET A 1 -4.13 -35.44 -49.81
N THR A 2 -3.71 -34.30 -50.35
CA THR A 2 -3.97 -32.96 -49.82
C THR A 2 -5.20 -32.42 -50.53
N ALA A 3 -6.30 -32.23 -49.80
CA ALA A 3 -7.52 -31.60 -50.32
C ALA A 3 -7.28 -30.09 -50.43
N GLN A 4 -7.25 -29.58 -51.67
CA GLN A 4 -7.32 -28.14 -51.92
C GLN A 4 -8.73 -27.65 -51.57
N ALA A 5 -8.83 -26.77 -50.59
CA ALA A 5 -10.06 -26.04 -50.32
C ALA A 5 -10.20 -24.94 -51.38
N SER A 6 -11.19 -25.09 -52.26
CA SER A 6 -11.57 -24.09 -53.24
C SER A 6 -12.00 -22.82 -52.49
N THR A 7 -11.40 -21.68 -52.81
CA THR A 7 -11.90 -20.37 -52.39
C THR A 7 -13.30 -20.16 -52.99
N PRO A 8 -14.33 -19.81 -52.18
CA PRO A 8 -15.68 -19.62 -52.66
C PRO A 8 -15.73 -18.48 -53.67
N ASP A 9 -16.49 -18.69 -54.74
CA ASP A 9 -16.69 -17.74 -55.82
C ASP A 9 -17.37 -16.49 -55.25
N PRO A 10 -16.87 -15.25 -55.52
CA PRO A 10 -17.53 -14.02 -55.09
C PRO A 10 -19.02 -13.95 -55.46
N ASP A 11 -19.43 -14.62 -56.54
CA ASP A 11 -20.84 -14.67 -56.95
C ASP A 11 -21.71 -15.54 -56.02
N GLU A 12 -21.15 -16.60 -55.40
CA GLU A 12 -21.86 -17.41 -54.40
C GLU A 12 -22.11 -16.60 -53.11
N VAL A 13 -21.16 -15.73 -52.74
CA VAL A 13 -21.30 -14.84 -51.58
C VAL A 13 -22.41 -13.82 -51.84
N GLY A 14 -22.47 -13.25 -53.05
CA GLY A 14 -23.53 -12.33 -53.44
C GLY A 14 -24.92 -12.97 -53.42
N GLN A 15 -25.04 -14.21 -53.90
CA GLN A 15 -26.29 -14.97 -53.85
C GLN A 15 -26.72 -15.29 -52.41
N GLY A 16 -25.77 -15.61 -51.52
CA GLY A 16 -26.05 -15.84 -50.11
C GLY A 16 -26.60 -14.62 -49.40
N ILE A 17 -26.06 -13.42 -49.67
CA ILE A 17 -26.51 -12.16 -49.08
C ILE A 17 -27.93 -11.82 -49.55
N ASN A 18 -28.21 -11.94 -50.86
CA ASN A 18 -29.54 -11.67 -51.40
C ASN A 18 -30.61 -12.64 -50.86
N ALA A 19 -30.26 -13.91 -50.66
CA ALA A 19 -31.16 -14.89 -50.03
C ALA A 19 -31.45 -14.56 -48.55
N LEU A 20 -30.45 -14.02 -47.83
CA LEU A 20 -30.60 -13.53 -46.46
C LEU A 20 -31.49 -12.30 -46.36
N GLU A 21 -31.32 -11.33 -47.27
CA GLU A 21 -32.18 -10.13 -47.33
C GLU A 21 -33.62 -10.48 -47.69
N ALA A 22 -33.84 -11.40 -48.64
CA ALA A 22 -35.17 -11.89 -48.98
C ALA A 22 -35.82 -12.63 -47.80
N TYR A 23 -35.07 -13.44 -47.06
CA TYR A 23 -35.56 -14.13 -45.87
C TYR A 23 -35.92 -13.15 -44.73
N LEU A 24 -35.09 -12.11 -44.52
CA LEU A 24 -35.35 -11.05 -43.54
C LEU A 24 -36.56 -10.19 -43.92
N ALA A 25 -36.74 -9.88 -45.20
CA ALA A 25 -37.89 -9.12 -45.69
C ALA A 25 -39.20 -9.93 -45.63
N ALA A 26 -39.12 -11.26 -45.75
CA ALA A 26 -40.27 -12.17 -45.66
C ALA A 26 -40.69 -12.47 -44.21
N GLN A 27 -39.85 -12.18 -43.22
CA GLN A 27 -40.28 -12.29 -41.82
C GLN A 27 -41.11 -11.05 -41.42
N PRO A 28 -42.41 -11.21 -41.10
CA PRO A 28 -43.18 -10.11 -40.53
C PRO A 28 -42.50 -9.67 -39.23
N PRO A 29 -42.50 -8.35 -38.91
CA PRO A 29 -41.94 -7.89 -37.65
C PRO A 29 -42.65 -8.63 -36.53
N THR A 30 -41.88 -9.40 -35.75
CA THR A 30 -42.37 -10.06 -34.54
C THR A 30 -43.09 -9.00 -33.72
N GLN A 31 -44.42 -9.04 -33.70
CA GLN A 31 -45.19 -8.22 -32.79
C GLN A 31 -44.63 -8.52 -31.41
N LYS A 32 -43.99 -7.51 -30.80
CA LYS A 32 -43.64 -7.57 -29.38
C LYS A 32 -44.91 -8.04 -28.69
N PRO A 33 -44.91 -9.21 -28.03
CA PRO A 33 -46.09 -9.66 -27.31
C PRO A 33 -46.48 -8.51 -26.40
N ASN A 34 -47.73 -8.09 -26.55
CA ASN A 34 -48.32 -7.00 -25.80
C ASN A 34 -48.18 -7.37 -24.32
N GLN A 35 -47.09 -6.90 -23.69
CA GLN A 35 -46.85 -7.17 -22.28
C GLN A 35 -48.00 -6.48 -21.57
N PRO A 36 -48.89 -7.21 -20.87
CA PRO A 36 -49.78 -6.56 -19.93
C PRO A 36 -48.90 -5.71 -19.01
N PRO A 37 -49.36 -4.53 -18.55
CA PRO A 37 -48.56 -3.66 -17.72
C PRO A 37 -48.00 -4.50 -16.58
N VAL A 38 -46.69 -4.72 -16.60
CA VAL A 38 -45.98 -5.32 -15.49
C VAL A 38 -46.20 -4.33 -14.37
N GLN A 39 -47.18 -4.65 -13.52
CA GLN A 39 -47.27 -4.11 -12.18
C GLN A 39 -45.95 -4.50 -11.53
N GLY A 40 -44.95 -3.63 -11.69
CA GLY A 40 -43.72 -3.73 -10.92
C GLY A 40 -44.16 -3.80 -9.46
N PRO A 41 -43.62 -4.73 -8.66
CA PRO A 41 -43.99 -4.82 -7.26
C PRO A 41 -43.81 -3.45 -6.63
N GLU A 42 -44.91 -2.96 -6.06
CA GLU A 42 -45.00 -1.79 -5.19
C GLU A 42 -43.67 -1.53 -4.47
N PRO A 43 -43.12 -0.31 -4.53
CA PRO A 43 -41.84 0.01 -3.91
C PRO A 43 -41.98 0.01 -2.38
N GLY A 44 -42.08 -1.16 -1.73
CA GLY A 44 -42.22 -1.21 -0.28
C GLY A 44 -42.29 -2.58 0.41
N ALA A 45 -42.64 -3.68 -0.27
CA ALA A 45 -43.04 -4.91 0.44
C ALA A 45 -41.92 -5.61 1.26
N ASP A 46 -40.67 -5.51 0.82
CA ASP A 46 -39.58 -6.32 1.41
C ASP A 46 -38.82 -5.61 2.53
N GLY A 47 -39.10 -4.33 2.80
CA GLY A 47 -38.32 -3.50 3.74
C GLY A 47 -36.85 -3.24 3.32
N ARG A 48 -36.40 -3.77 2.17
CA ARG A 48 -35.01 -3.65 1.70
C ARG A 48 -34.78 -2.31 1.00
N THR A 49 -33.70 -1.63 1.38
CA THR A 49 -33.29 -0.38 0.73
C THR A 49 -32.97 -0.61 -0.75
N ARG A 50 -33.09 0.44 -1.58
CA ARG A 50 -32.72 0.40 -3.02
C ARG A 50 -31.30 -0.12 -3.24
N ARG A 51 -30.36 0.21 -2.33
CA ARG A 51 -28.97 -0.26 -2.38
C ARG A 51 -28.85 -1.78 -2.22
N VAL A 52 -29.63 -2.38 -1.31
CA VAL A 52 -29.64 -3.83 -1.10
C VAL A 52 -30.23 -4.56 -2.30
N ARG A 53 -31.31 -4.04 -2.90
CA ARG A 53 -31.89 -4.62 -4.12
C ARG A 53 -30.91 -4.58 -5.30
N LYS A 54 -30.17 -3.48 -5.46
CA LYS A 54 -29.12 -3.38 -6.48
C LYS A 54 -28.01 -4.41 -6.27
N LEU A 55 -27.47 -4.51 -5.05
CA LEU A 55 -26.46 -5.50 -4.69
C LEU A 55 -26.95 -6.95 -4.89
N ALA A 56 -28.21 -7.24 -4.56
CA ALA A 56 -28.79 -8.57 -4.79
C ALA A 56 -28.86 -8.90 -6.29
N GLY A 57 -29.19 -7.93 -7.14
CA GLY A 57 -29.12 -8.07 -8.59
C GLY A 57 -27.70 -8.35 -9.09
N GLU A 58 -26.71 -7.57 -8.63
CA GLU A 58 -25.28 -7.75 -8.96
C GLU A 58 -24.76 -9.14 -8.54
N VAL A 59 -25.17 -9.63 -7.36
CA VAL A 59 -24.81 -10.99 -6.89
C VAL A 59 -25.48 -12.08 -7.74
N ALA A 60 -26.76 -11.94 -8.06
CA ALA A 60 -27.48 -12.92 -8.89
C ALA A 60 -26.95 -13.00 -10.33
N GLU A 61 -26.45 -11.88 -10.86
CA GLU A 61 -25.74 -11.84 -12.13
C GLU A 61 -24.37 -12.54 -12.02
N ALA A 62 -23.59 -12.25 -10.97
CA ALA A 62 -22.30 -12.90 -10.74
C ALA A 62 -22.41 -14.43 -10.61
N HIS A 63 -23.46 -14.93 -9.94
CA HIS A 63 -23.73 -16.37 -9.85
C HIS A 63 -24.02 -16.98 -11.23
N ARG A 64 -24.84 -16.33 -12.06
CA ARG A 64 -25.10 -16.79 -13.44
C ARG A 64 -23.85 -16.77 -14.31
N LEU A 65 -22.98 -15.77 -14.14
CA LEU A 65 -21.69 -15.72 -14.83
C LEU A 65 -20.72 -16.82 -14.35
N ALA A 66 -20.78 -17.22 -13.07
CA ALA A 66 -20.00 -18.34 -12.55
C ALA A 66 -20.48 -19.67 -13.15
N GLU A 67 -21.80 -19.90 -13.22
CA GLU A 67 -22.37 -21.08 -13.89
C GLU A 67 -21.96 -21.17 -15.36
N LEU A 68 -21.95 -20.05 -16.09
CA LEU A 68 -21.47 -19.99 -17.47
C LEU A 68 -19.95 -20.18 -17.62
N GLN A 69 -19.16 -19.86 -16.58
CA GLN A 69 -17.72 -20.13 -16.56
C GLN A 69 -17.39 -21.58 -16.22
N ASP A 70 -18.26 -22.25 -15.46
CA ASP A 70 -18.16 -23.68 -15.15
C ASP A 70 -18.81 -24.57 -16.24
N ASP A 71 -19.48 -23.96 -17.22
CA ASP A 71 -20.00 -24.63 -18.41
C ASP A 71 -18.85 -25.07 -19.34
N ASP A 72 -18.49 -26.35 -19.26
CA ASP A 72 -17.46 -27.01 -20.07
C ASP A 72 -17.94 -27.26 -21.54
N THR A 73 -19.21 -26.98 -21.88
CA THR A 73 -19.79 -27.23 -23.22
C THR A 73 -19.00 -26.61 -24.39
N PRO A 74 -18.54 -25.35 -24.34
CA PRO A 74 -17.65 -24.78 -25.37
C PRO A 74 -16.24 -25.40 -25.42
N LEU A 75 -15.84 -26.20 -24.42
CA LEU A 75 -14.53 -26.87 -24.31
C LEU A 75 -14.59 -28.36 -24.67
N LEU A 76 -15.73 -28.88 -25.15
CA LEU A 76 -15.89 -30.26 -25.59
C LEU A 76 -15.03 -30.64 -26.82
N LEU A 77 -14.39 -29.66 -27.45
CA LEU A 77 -13.39 -29.86 -28.51
C LEU A 77 -11.96 -30.13 -27.97
N ASP A 78 -11.72 -29.91 -26.67
CA ASP A 78 -10.40 -30.04 -26.04
C ASP A 78 -10.27 -31.35 -25.23
N SER A 79 -9.10 -32.02 -25.32
CA SER A 79 -8.82 -33.18 -24.46
C SER A 79 -8.82 -32.82 -22.96
N GLY A 80 -9.13 -33.77 -22.08
CA GLY A 80 -9.15 -33.53 -20.62
C GLY A 80 -7.82 -33.02 -20.04
N ARG A 81 -6.68 -33.33 -20.69
CA ARG A 81 -5.36 -32.76 -20.32
C ARG A 81 -5.27 -31.27 -20.63
N VAL A 82 -5.84 -30.81 -21.74
CA VAL A 82 -5.86 -29.40 -22.15
C VAL A 82 -6.74 -28.58 -21.21
N ARG A 83 -7.96 -29.07 -20.89
CA ARG A 83 -8.85 -28.47 -19.89
C ARG A 83 -8.15 -28.24 -18.54
N LYS A 84 -7.48 -29.26 -18.01
CA LYS A 84 -6.73 -29.15 -16.74
C LYS A 84 -5.62 -28.10 -16.80
N ARG A 85 -4.90 -27.99 -17.92
CA ARG A 85 -3.85 -26.97 -18.11
C ARG A 85 -4.42 -25.56 -18.26
N ARG A 86 -5.52 -25.37 -18.99
CA ARG A 86 -6.21 -24.08 -19.11
C ARG A 86 -6.74 -23.59 -17.77
N ARG A 87 -7.35 -24.47 -16.96
CA ARG A 87 -7.82 -24.12 -15.62
C ARG A 87 -6.68 -23.63 -14.72
N LYS A 88 -5.54 -24.34 -14.71
CA LYS A 88 -4.33 -23.90 -14.00
C LYS A 88 -3.78 -22.57 -14.53
N ALA A 89 -3.79 -22.35 -15.84
CA ALA A 89 -3.36 -21.09 -16.43
C ALA A 89 -4.29 -19.92 -16.04
N HIS A 90 -5.60 -20.14 -16.04
CA HIS A 90 -6.57 -19.14 -15.59
C HIS A 90 -6.42 -18.82 -14.09
N GLU A 91 -6.28 -19.84 -13.25
CA GLU A 91 -6.03 -19.69 -11.82
C GLU A 91 -4.73 -18.92 -11.56
N ALA A 92 -3.63 -19.30 -12.22
CA ALA A 92 -2.37 -18.58 -12.16
C ALA A 92 -2.50 -17.13 -12.64
N SER A 93 -3.31 -16.86 -13.67
CA SER A 93 -3.55 -15.50 -14.16
C SER A 93 -4.33 -14.65 -13.14
N ARG A 94 -5.31 -15.24 -12.44
CA ARG A 94 -6.09 -14.58 -11.38
C ARG A 94 -5.21 -14.32 -10.16
N LEU A 95 -4.42 -15.30 -9.74
CA LEU A 95 -3.43 -15.13 -8.66
C LEU A 95 -2.37 -14.08 -9.02
N HIS A 96 -1.93 -14.03 -10.28
CA HIS A 96 -1.00 -13.01 -10.74
C HIS A 96 -1.62 -11.62 -10.69
N LYS A 97 -2.86 -11.44 -11.16
CA LYS A 97 -3.61 -10.18 -11.03
C LYS A 97 -3.77 -9.75 -9.57
N LEU A 98 -4.10 -10.69 -8.68
CA LEU A 98 -4.18 -10.42 -7.24
C LEU A 98 -2.81 -10.06 -6.65
N GLY A 99 -1.72 -10.68 -7.12
CA GLY A 99 -0.36 -10.33 -6.73
C GLY A 99 0.09 -8.95 -7.21
N GLN A 100 -0.50 -8.44 -8.29
CA GLN A 100 -0.25 -7.08 -8.80
C GLN A 100 -1.05 -6.00 -8.04
N ASP A 101 -2.09 -6.39 -7.31
CA ASP A 101 -2.92 -5.48 -6.51
C ASP A 101 -2.03 -4.66 -5.54
N PRO A 102 -2.07 -3.31 -5.59
CA PRO A 102 -1.33 -2.45 -4.67
C PRO A 102 -1.60 -2.78 -3.19
N ALA A 103 -2.84 -3.13 -2.84
CA ALA A 103 -3.21 -3.47 -1.47
C ALA A 103 -2.58 -4.80 -1.02
N MET A 104 -2.55 -5.79 -1.92
CA MET A 104 -1.91 -7.08 -1.64
C MET A 104 -0.40 -6.92 -1.47
N ARG A 105 0.27 -6.13 -2.31
CA ARG A 105 1.71 -5.83 -2.17
C ARG A 105 2.02 -5.07 -0.89
N ALA A 106 1.20 -4.09 -0.53
CA ALA A 106 1.33 -3.37 0.73
C ALA A 106 1.19 -4.31 1.93
N TRP A 107 0.21 -5.22 1.91
CA TRP A 107 0.04 -6.22 2.96
C TRP A 107 1.23 -7.19 3.05
N GLN A 108 1.71 -7.70 1.91
CA GLN A 108 2.89 -8.59 1.87
C GLN A 108 4.13 -7.89 2.41
N ALA A 109 4.36 -6.65 2.01
CA ALA A 109 5.47 -5.83 2.51
C ALA A 109 5.35 -5.58 4.02
N ALA A 110 4.16 -5.23 4.52
CA ALA A 110 3.92 -5.06 5.95
C ALA A 110 4.16 -6.36 6.74
N ARG A 111 3.73 -7.51 6.20
CA ARG A 111 3.97 -8.83 6.81
C ARG A 111 5.45 -9.17 6.85
N MET A 112 6.16 -8.98 5.74
CA MET A 112 7.60 -9.24 5.65
C MET A 112 8.39 -8.31 6.57
N ARG A 113 8.05 -7.02 6.61
CA ARG A 113 8.62 -6.06 7.55
C ARG A 113 8.44 -6.53 8.99
N ARG A 114 7.23 -6.95 9.37
CA ARG A 114 6.97 -7.46 10.73
C ARG A 114 7.79 -8.71 11.04
N LEU A 115 7.89 -9.65 10.09
CA LEU A 115 8.70 -10.86 10.24
C LEU A 115 10.19 -10.52 10.46
N LEU A 116 10.77 -9.70 9.58
CA LEU A 116 12.18 -9.32 9.64
C LEU A 116 12.51 -8.52 10.89
N VAL A 117 11.63 -7.61 11.30
CA VAL A 117 11.78 -6.86 12.56
C VAL A 117 11.72 -7.81 13.74
N ALA A 118 10.75 -8.72 13.81
CA ALA A 118 10.65 -9.67 14.91
C ALA A 118 11.89 -10.58 14.99
N ALA A 119 12.33 -11.14 13.85
CA ALA A 119 13.54 -11.96 13.79
C ALA A 119 14.79 -11.16 14.20
N GLY A 120 14.92 -9.92 13.71
CA GLY A 120 16.01 -9.01 14.08
C GLY A 120 16.01 -8.68 15.58
N MET A 121 14.85 -8.39 16.16
CA MET A 121 14.73 -8.13 17.60
C MET A 121 15.10 -9.36 18.44
N VAL A 122 14.67 -10.56 18.04
CA VAL A 122 15.07 -11.80 18.72
C VAL A 122 16.58 -12.00 18.64
N ALA A 123 17.17 -11.84 17.45
CA ALA A 123 18.62 -11.96 17.27
C ALA A 123 19.39 -10.92 18.11
N LEU A 124 18.92 -9.67 18.13
CA LEU A 124 19.49 -8.61 18.94
C LEU A 124 19.41 -8.92 20.43
N THR A 125 18.26 -9.36 20.94
CA THR A 125 18.12 -9.73 22.35
C THR A 125 19.06 -10.85 22.75
N LEU A 126 19.19 -11.89 21.92
CA LEU A 126 20.12 -13.00 22.18
C LEU A 126 21.58 -12.53 22.15
N ALA A 127 21.93 -11.70 21.16
CA ALA A 127 23.27 -11.11 21.04
C ALA A 127 23.63 -10.21 22.23
N LEU A 128 22.68 -9.38 22.70
CA LEU A 128 22.87 -8.53 23.87
C LEU A 128 22.96 -9.34 25.16
N ALA A 129 22.16 -10.40 25.32
CA ALA A 129 22.27 -11.28 26.48
C ALA A 129 23.64 -11.98 26.54
N TRP A 130 24.13 -12.46 25.39
CA TRP A 130 25.47 -13.03 25.27
C TRP A 130 26.56 -12.00 25.60
N SER A 131 26.48 -10.81 24.98
CA SER A 131 27.41 -9.69 25.25
C SER A 131 27.41 -9.29 26.73
N THR A 132 26.23 -9.28 27.37
CA THR A 132 26.09 -8.93 28.78
C THR A 132 26.83 -9.92 29.66
N ALA A 133 26.77 -11.22 29.37
CA ALA A 133 27.53 -12.21 30.13
C ALA A 133 29.05 -11.99 30.00
N GLY A 134 29.54 -11.67 28.80
CA GLY A 134 30.96 -11.37 28.58
C GLY A 134 31.41 -10.07 29.28
N VAL A 135 30.61 -9.01 29.18
CA VAL A 135 30.85 -7.74 29.89
C VAL A 135 30.77 -7.92 31.40
N GLN A 136 29.86 -8.74 31.90
CA GLN A 136 29.73 -8.97 33.33
C GLN A 136 30.98 -9.62 33.90
N ALA A 137 31.53 -10.64 33.22
CA ALA A 137 32.78 -11.26 33.63
C ALA A 137 33.94 -10.25 33.67
N PHE A 138 34.00 -9.34 32.69
CA PHE A 138 34.99 -8.25 32.69
C PHE A 138 34.76 -7.23 33.81
N ALA A 139 33.51 -6.80 34.02
CA ALA A 139 33.16 -5.72 34.95
C ALA A 139 33.13 -6.16 36.41
N ALA A 140 32.86 -7.44 36.69
CA ALA A 140 32.93 -8.00 38.03
C ALA A 140 34.38 -8.08 38.54
N GLY A 141 35.36 -8.26 37.64
CA GLY A 141 36.76 -8.43 38.01
C GLY A 141 36.93 -9.59 39.01
N ASP A 142 37.57 -9.32 40.14
CA ASP A 142 37.78 -10.30 41.22
C ASP A 142 36.64 -10.34 42.25
N ALA A 143 35.49 -9.72 41.98
CA ALA A 143 34.36 -9.73 42.91
C ALA A 143 33.83 -11.16 43.11
N GLU A 144 33.64 -11.54 44.37
CA GLU A 144 33.04 -12.83 44.72
C GLU A 144 31.60 -12.93 44.20
N ASP A 145 31.21 -14.13 43.80
CA ASP A 145 29.87 -14.42 43.29
C ASP A 145 28.78 -13.95 44.28
N TRP A 146 27.69 -13.40 43.74
CA TRP A 146 26.53 -12.87 44.50
C TRP A 146 26.80 -11.67 45.39
N THR A 147 28.02 -11.12 45.41
CA THR A 147 28.24 -9.80 46.01
C THR A 147 27.48 -8.71 45.25
N PRO A 148 27.15 -7.58 45.90
CA PRO A 148 26.51 -6.47 45.21
C PRO A 148 27.28 -6.02 43.97
N ALA A 149 28.62 -5.99 44.02
CA ALA A 149 29.46 -5.63 42.88
C ALA A 149 29.27 -6.60 41.70
N TRP A 150 29.29 -7.91 41.96
CA TRP A 150 29.05 -8.94 40.95
C TRP A 150 27.66 -8.83 40.30
N VAL A 151 26.63 -8.53 41.10
CA VAL A 151 25.25 -8.33 40.61
C VAL A 151 25.15 -7.03 39.80
N PHE A 152 25.75 -5.93 40.26
CA PHE A 152 25.73 -4.66 39.53
C PHE A 152 26.47 -4.73 38.20
N ALA A 153 27.50 -5.58 38.08
CA ALA A 153 28.20 -5.82 36.82
C ALA A 153 27.25 -6.32 35.70
N TRP A 154 26.18 -7.06 36.03
CA TRP A 154 25.15 -7.46 35.06
C TRP A 154 24.36 -6.29 34.45
N LEU A 155 24.33 -5.12 35.10
CA LEU A 155 23.56 -3.96 34.65
C LEU A 155 24.35 -3.00 33.76
N VAL A 156 25.68 -3.14 33.70
CA VAL A 156 26.57 -2.25 32.94
C VAL A 156 26.20 -2.26 31.46
N GLU A 157 26.16 -3.45 30.84
CA GLU A 157 25.88 -3.60 29.42
C GLU A 157 24.43 -3.24 29.06
N PRO A 158 23.38 -3.68 29.79
CA PRO A 158 22.00 -3.26 29.53
C PRO A 158 21.82 -1.74 29.56
N PHE A 159 22.49 -1.05 30.49
CA PHE A 159 22.41 0.41 30.58
C PHE A 159 23.02 1.08 29.34
N MET A 160 24.22 0.66 28.94
CA MET A 160 24.87 1.16 27.72
C MET A 160 24.06 0.83 26.46
N SER A 161 23.56 -0.40 26.36
CA SER A 161 22.74 -0.88 25.25
C SER A 161 21.44 -0.09 25.12
N LEU A 162 20.79 0.26 26.23
CA LEU A 162 19.56 1.05 26.22
C LEU A 162 19.80 2.48 25.71
N ALA A 163 20.91 3.11 26.12
CA ALA A 163 21.31 4.41 25.60
C ALA A 163 21.56 4.36 24.08
N LEU A 164 22.28 3.33 23.62
CA LEU A 164 22.52 3.08 22.20
C LEU A 164 21.22 2.81 21.41
N LEU A 165 20.35 1.93 21.91
CA LEU A 165 19.07 1.60 21.28
C LEU A 165 18.15 2.81 21.20
N THR A 166 18.24 3.77 22.13
CA THR A 166 17.48 5.02 22.05
C THR A 166 17.89 5.83 20.84
N VAL A 167 19.20 5.96 20.60
CA VAL A 167 19.76 6.65 19.43
C VAL A 167 19.37 5.95 18.12
N VAL A 168 19.56 4.63 18.07
CA VAL A 168 19.27 3.81 16.87
C VAL A 168 17.77 3.77 16.61
N GLY A 169 16.96 3.66 17.65
CA GLY A 169 15.50 3.69 17.58
C GLY A 169 14.99 5.02 17.04
N ALA A 170 15.57 6.14 17.46
CA ALA A 170 15.26 7.46 16.91
C ALA A 170 15.61 7.56 15.42
N LYS A 171 16.81 7.09 15.02
CA LYS A 171 17.22 7.01 13.59
C LYS A 171 16.25 6.17 12.77
N ALA A 172 15.90 4.97 13.26
CA ALA A 172 14.97 4.06 12.59
C ALA A 172 13.58 4.70 12.44
N TYR A 173 13.03 5.26 13.52
CA TYR A 173 11.72 5.89 13.51
C TYR A 173 11.65 7.05 12.52
N LEU A 174 12.59 7.98 12.58
CA LEU A 174 12.63 9.14 11.68
C LEU A 174 12.91 8.75 10.23
N GLY A 175 13.73 7.72 10.01
CA GLY A 175 13.91 7.09 8.69
C GLY A 175 12.59 6.60 8.09
N THR A 176 11.75 5.91 8.88
CA THR A 176 10.42 5.47 8.39
C THR A 176 9.45 6.62 8.08
N ARG A 177 9.73 7.83 8.58
CA ARG A 177 8.98 9.06 8.29
C ARG A 177 9.56 9.86 7.11
N GLY A 178 10.60 9.35 6.45
CA GLY A 178 11.29 10.05 5.36
C GLY A 178 12.17 11.20 5.82
N GLN A 179 12.53 11.25 7.11
CA GLN A 179 13.36 12.29 7.71
C GLN A 179 14.62 11.67 8.36
N PRO A 180 15.49 10.97 7.61
CA PRO A 180 16.63 10.28 8.19
C PRO A 180 17.58 11.25 8.91
N ILE A 181 17.94 10.95 10.17
CA ILE A 181 18.96 11.72 10.89
C ILE A 181 20.33 11.40 10.28
N LYS A 182 20.98 12.42 9.70
CA LYS A 182 22.37 12.35 9.24
C LYS A 182 23.22 13.21 10.15
N SER A 183 23.96 12.58 11.07
CA SER A 183 24.81 13.30 12.02
C SER A 183 26.04 12.47 12.36
N SER A 184 27.21 12.92 11.89
CA SER A 184 28.47 12.25 12.18
C SER A 184 28.79 12.21 13.69
N LYS A 185 28.26 13.15 14.48
CA LYS A 185 28.40 13.10 15.94
C LYS A 185 27.64 11.90 16.53
N LEU A 186 26.43 11.67 16.04
CA LEU A 186 25.59 10.56 16.49
C LEU A 186 26.19 9.22 16.05
N ASP A 187 26.75 9.16 14.84
CA ASP A 187 27.47 8.00 14.34
C ASP A 187 28.71 7.69 15.19
N ARG A 188 29.50 8.72 15.55
CA ARG A 188 30.65 8.53 16.46
C ARG A 188 30.25 8.03 17.84
N ILE A 189 29.15 8.54 18.39
CA ILE A 189 28.62 8.06 19.68
C ILE A 189 28.22 6.59 19.55
N GLU A 190 27.47 6.23 18.49
CA GLU A 190 27.06 4.85 18.22
C GLU A 190 28.26 3.90 18.10
N TYR A 191 29.23 4.23 17.25
CA TYR A 191 30.46 3.44 17.11
C TYR A 191 31.31 3.43 18.38
N GLY A 192 31.26 4.50 19.19
CA GLY A 192 31.92 4.55 20.49
C GLY A 192 31.35 3.52 21.47
N PHE A 193 30.02 3.48 21.61
CA PHE A 193 29.34 2.48 22.46
C PHE A 193 29.59 1.06 21.95
N LEU A 194 29.44 0.83 20.64
CA LEU A 194 29.68 -0.48 20.03
C LEU A 194 31.13 -0.93 20.20
N GLY A 195 32.09 -0.02 20.01
CA GLY A 195 33.51 -0.28 20.19
C GLY A 195 33.85 -0.59 21.65
N LEU A 196 33.22 0.11 22.60
CA LEU A 196 33.41 -0.15 24.03
C LEU A 196 32.94 -1.56 24.41
N THR A 197 31.71 -1.93 24.03
CA THR A 197 31.17 -3.28 24.26
C THR A 197 32.04 -4.37 23.63
N LEU A 198 32.46 -4.17 22.37
CA LEU A 198 33.33 -5.12 21.69
C LEU A 198 34.67 -5.26 22.41
N THR A 199 35.26 -4.15 22.85
CA THR A 199 36.53 -4.15 23.58
C THR A 199 36.39 -4.91 24.88
N MET A 200 35.36 -4.64 25.69
CA MET A 200 35.14 -5.34 26.97
C MET A 200 34.96 -6.85 26.79
N ASN A 201 34.28 -7.29 25.72
CA ASN A 201 34.12 -8.72 25.42
C ASN A 201 35.40 -9.36 24.89
N ALA A 202 36.22 -8.62 24.13
CA ALA A 202 37.44 -9.15 23.51
C ALA A 202 38.63 -9.14 24.47
N TRP A 203 38.74 -8.11 25.31
CA TRP A 203 39.95 -7.75 26.05
C TRP A 203 40.54 -8.90 26.88
N PRO A 204 39.75 -9.64 27.69
CA PRO A 204 40.27 -10.76 28.49
C PRO A 204 40.89 -11.89 27.66
N TYR A 205 40.63 -11.93 26.36
CA TYR A 205 41.02 -13.00 25.44
C TYR A 205 42.08 -12.57 24.44
N LEU A 206 42.61 -11.35 24.55
CA LEU A 206 43.65 -10.84 23.66
C LEU A 206 45.04 -11.39 24.05
N PRO A 207 45.95 -11.56 23.06
CA PRO A 207 47.32 -11.96 23.34
C PRO A 207 48.01 -10.91 24.22
N GLY A 208 48.70 -11.36 25.27
CA GLY A 208 49.36 -10.51 26.25
C GLY A 208 48.47 -10.07 27.43
N VAL A 209 47.17 -10.34 27.37
CA VAL A 209 46.24 -10.18 28.51
C VAL A 209 45.83 -11.54 29.06
N ALA A 210 45.49 -12.48 28.17
CA ALA A 210 45.09 -13.83 28.54
C ALA A 210 46.29 -14.70 28.92
N ASP A 211 46.11 -15.58 29.91
CA ASP A 211 47.10 -16.59 30.30
C ASP A 211 47.44 -17.55 29.14
N SER A 212 46.41 -17.93 28.37
CA SER A 212 46.54 -18.69 27.13
C SER A 212 45.73 -18.04 26.01
N PHE A 213 46.37 -17.82 24.87
CA PHE A 213 45.70 -17.25 23.71
C PHE A 213 45.06 -18.34 22.85
N GLU A 214 43.73 -18.31 22.76
CA GLU A 214 42.95 -19.20 21.91
C GLU A 214 42.03 -18.39 21.00
N VAL A 215 42.28 -18.47 19.68
CA VAL A 215 41.49 -17.74 18.67
C VAL A 215 40.02 -18.12 18.73
N SER A 216 39.68 -19.39 18.94
CA SER A 216 38.30 -19.87 19.07
C SER A 216 37.57 -19.20 20.24
N ARG A 217 38.24 -19.05 21.39
CA ARG A 217 37.68 -18.41 22.58
C ARG A 217 37.44 -16.92 22.35
N LEU A 218 38.39 -16.22 21.73
CA LEU A 218 38.23 -14.82 21.34
C LEU A 218 37.04 -14.66 20.38
N VAL A 219 36.98 -15.46 19.31
CA VAL A 219 35.89 -15.43 18.32
C VAL A 219 34.53 -15.68 18.98
N LEU A 220 34.44 -16.63 19.90
CA LEU A 220 33.20 -16.95 20.60
C LEU A 220 32.67 -15.77 21.43
N HIS A 221 33.55 -14.99 22.07
CA HIS A 221 33.13 -13.86 22.91
C HIS A 221 32.79 -12.60 22.09
N ILE A 222 33.44 -12.39 20.95
CA ILE A 222 33.11 -11.24 20.08
C ILE A 222 31.88 -11.49 19.19
N LEU A 223 31.42 -12.75 19.07
CA LEU A 223 30.30 -13.10 18.19
C LEU A 223 29.01 -12.34 18.55
N GLY A 224 28.66 -12.29 19.84
CA GLY A 224 27.49 -11.55 20.32
C GLY A 224 27.53 -10.06 19.93
N PRO A 225 28.57 -9.32 20.32
CA PRO A 225 28.77 -7.92 19.91
C PRO A 225 28.71 -7.72 18.38
N ILE A 226 29.34 -8.57 17.59
CA ILE A 226 29.31 -8.47 16.11
C ILE A 226 27.88 -8.60 15.58
N VAL A 227 27.11 -9.57 16.09
CA VAL A 227 25.70 -9.75 15.70
C VAL A 227 24.87 -8.54 16.12
N ALA A 228 25.10 -8.00 17.33
CA ALA A 228 24.41 -6.81 17.81
C ALA A 228 24.68 -5.60 16.90
N VAL A 229 25.95 -5.33 16.56
CA VAL A 229 26.35 -4.30 15.60
C VAL A 229 25.62 -4.49 14.27
N ALA A 230 25.67 -5.70 13.72
CA ALA A 230 25.05 -5.99 12.42
C ALA A 230 23.55 -5.70 12.43
N VAL A 231 22.82 -6.12 13.46
CA VAL A 231 21.38 -5.86 13.57
C VAL A 231 21.09 -4.37 13.77
N VAL A 232 21.82 -3.72 14.68
CA VAL A 232 21.66 -2.29 15.00
C VAL A 232 21.89 -1.40 13.78
N THR A 233 22.89 -1.73 12.95
CA THR A 233 23.18 -1.00 11.71
C THR A 233 22.19 -1.35 10.59
N ALA A 234 21.80 -2.61 10.43
CA ALA A 234 20.96 -3.03 9.31
C ALA A 234 19.47 -2.67 9.49
N LEU A 235 18.94 -2.81 10.70
CA LEU A 235 17.49 -2.69 10.94
C LEU A 235 16.92 -1.30 10.58
N PRO A 236 17.56 -0.16 10.92
CA PRO A 236 17.11 1.16 10.47
C PRO A 236 17.08 1.29 8.94
N ILE A 237 18.11 0.78 8.25
CA ILE A 237 18.22 0.83 6.78
C ILE A 237 17.10 0.01 6.13
N ILE A 238 16.87 -1.21 6.63
CA ILE A 238 15.80 -2.10 6.16
C ILE A 238 14.43 -1.43 6.37
N LEU A 239 14.18 -0.87 7.55
CA LEU A 239 12.93 -0.18 7.88
C LEU A 239 12.66 1.02 6.99
N GLU A 240 13.69 1.83 6.73
CA GLU A 240 13.62 2.97 5.82
C GLU A 240 13.36 2.52 4.38
N ALA A 241 13.99 1.43 3.93
CA ALA A 241 13.73 0.84 2.61
C ALA A 241 12.28 0.36 2.46
N PHE A 242 11.72 -0.32 3.47
CA PHE A 242 10.31 -0.71 3.48
C PHE A 242 9.38 0.49 3.40
N ALA A 243 9.70 1.59 4.08
CA ALA A 243 8.89 2.81 4.05
C ALA A 243 8.90 3.50 2.67
N ARG A 244 9.93 3.25 1.85
CA ARG A 244 10.05 3.76 0.48
C ARG A 244 9.42 2.88 -0.60
N LEU A 245 8.97 1.67 -0.27
CA LEU A 245 8.39 0.77 -1.27
C LEU A 245 7.15 1.41 -1.91
N ASP A 246 7.23 1.67 -3.21
CA ASP A 246 6.07 2.13 -3.97
C ASP A 246 5.16 0.93 -4.26
N HIS A 247 3.96 0.96 -3.69
CA HIS A 247 2.94 -0.05 -3.94
C HIS A 247 2.02 0.32 -5.11
N ARG A 248 2.25 1.45 -5.82
CA ARG A 248 1.45 1.84 -6.98
C ARG A 248 1.49 0.78 -8.10
N PRO A 249 0.41 0.64 -8.90
CA PRO A 249 0.41 -0.25 -10.06
C PRO A 249 1.52 0.12 -11.05
N ALA A 250 2.28 -0.87 -11.51
CA ALA A 250 3.24 -0.70 -12.59
C ALA A 250 2.47 -0.29 -13.86
N GLY A 251 2.69 0.95 -14.32
CA GLY A 251 1.95 1.55 -15.44
C GLY A 251 1.44 2.96 -15.17
N VAL A 252 1.43 3.43 -13.92
CA VAL A 252 1.13 4.83 -13.56
C VAL A 252 2.43 5.62 -13.33
N ALA A 253 3.42 5.42 -14.21
CA ALA A 253 4.60 6.26 -14.24
C ALA A 253 4.20 7.62 -14.86
N GLY A 254 3.75 8.55 -14.02
CA GLY A 254 3.37 9.88 -14.49
C GLY A 254 2.68 10.82 -13.51
N VAL A 255 2.36 10.40 -12.28
CA VAL A 255 1.77 11.31 -11.28
C VAL A 255 2.56 11.26 -9.98
N THR A 256 3.59 12.09 -9.92
CA THR A 256 4.28 12.47 -8.67
C THR A 256 3.35 13.35 -7.84
N GLY A 257 2.40 12.71 -7.15
CA GLY A 257 1.52 13.35 -6.16
C GLY A 257 1.66 12.68 -4.80
N PRO A 258 1.76 13.44 -3.68
CA PRO A 258 1.77 12.88 -2.33
C PRO A 258 0.48 12.09 -2.05
N LEU A 259 0.63 10.89 -1.50
CA LEU A 259 -0.49 10.06 -1.05
C LEU A 259 -0.97 10.54 0.32
N THR A 260 -2.20 11.06 0.41
CA THR A 260 -3.14 10.83 1.51
C THR A 260 -4.51 11.46 1.19
N GLY A 261 -5.54 10.60 1.01
CA GLY A 261 -6.95 11.00 0.95
C GLY A 261 -7.62 10.82 -0.41
N PRO A 262 -8.97 10.62 -0.44
CA PRO A 262 -9.74 10.53 -1.68
C PRO A 262 -9.43 11.74 -2.56
N SER A 263 -9.08 11.48 -3.81
CA SER A 263 -8.58 12.42 -4.79
C SER A 263 -9.53 13.61 -4.96
N TYR A 264 -9.16 14.74 -4.37
CA TYR A 264 -9.58 16.04 -4.85
C TYR A 264 -8.93 16.26 -6.21
N SER A 265 -9.73 16.30 -7.27
CA SER A 265 -9.24 16.69 -8.59
C SER A 265 -8.75 18.13 -8.51
N ALA A 266 -7.46 18.35 -8.73
CA ALA A 266 -6.89 19.66 -8.99
C ALA A 266 -7.45 20.19 -10.32
N ASN A 267 -8.60 20.86 -10.23
CA ASN A 267 -9.13 21.72 -11.29
C ASN A 267 -9.03 23.16 -10.79
N ALA A 268 -7.81 23.68 -10.74
CA ALA A 268 -7.52 25.10 -10.69
C ALA A 268 -6.12 25.33 -11.27
N GLY A 269 -6.03 26.06 -12.38
CA GLY A 269 -4.75 26.53 -12.92
C GLY A 269 -4.40 26.08 -14.34
N ALA A 270 -5.33 26.18 -15.28
CA ALA A 270 -4.95 26.44 -16.68
C ALA A 270 -5.53 27.82 -17.03
N ASP A 271 -4.66 28.72 -17.48
CA ASP A 271 -4.85 30.14 -17.82
C ASP A 271 -4.62 31.18 -16.70
N ARG A 272 -3.35 31.53 -16.50
CA ARG A 272 -2.95 32.93 -16.26
C ARG A 272 -1.55 33.22 -16.83
N PRO A 273 -1.29 34.43 -17.37
CA PRO A 273 -0.02 34.77 -18.01
C PRO A 273 1.13 34.90 -17.00
N ALA A 274 2.33 34.61 -17.46
CA ALA A 274 3.58 34.65 -16.69
C ALA A 274 3.88 36.05 -16.14
N GLY A 275 4.09 36.14 -14.82
CA GLY A 275 4.60 37.36 -14.19
C GLY A 275 4.41 37.42 -12.68
N ASN A 276 5.05 36.54 -11.89
CA ASN A 276 5.63 36.88 -10.59
C ASN A 276 6.45 35.72 -9.98
N PRO A 277 7.52 36.01 -9.22
CA PRO A 277 8.46 35.01 -8.69
C PRO A 277 7.95 34.30 -7.42
N PRO A 278 8.51 33.13 -7.06
CA PRO A 278 7.93 32.24 -6.07
C PRO A 278 8.30 32.65 -4.63
N GLY A 279 7.29 33.04 -3.86
CA GLY A 279 7.35 33.13 -2.40
C GLY A 279 6.66 31.93 -1.77
N ASN A 280 7.29 31.33 -0.76
CA ASN A 280 6.79 30.22 0.06
C ASN A 280 5.29 30.32 0.38
N GLY A 281 4.48 29.49 -0.26
CA GLY A 281 3.04 29.41 0.00
C GLY A 281 2.56 27.99 -0.19
N VAL A 282 2.10 27.37 0.89
CA VAL A 282 1.17 26.23 0.80
C VAL A 282 0.00 26.70 -0.03
N ASP A 283 -0.35 25.97 -1.11
CA ASP A 283 -1.48 26.24 -2.01
C ASP A 283 -2.75 26.54 -1.20
N ARG A 284 -3.00 27.83 -0.93
CA ARG A 284 -4.16 28.28 -0.18
C ARG A 284 -5.27 28.37 -1.20
N VAL A 285 -6.15 27.37 -1.20
CA VAL A 285 -7.33 27.32 -2.06
C VAL A 285 -8.06 28.66 -1.98
N ASP A 286 -8.20 29.32 -3.14
CA ASP A 286 -8.84 30.63 -3.24
C ASP A 286 -10.36 30.48 -3.02
N VAL A 287 -10.78 30.70 -1.77
CA VAL A 287 -12.17 30.61 -1.34
C VAL A 287 -13.06 31.61 -2.09
N ALA A 288 -12.53 32.78 -2.44
CA ALA A 288 -13.31 33.79 -3.17
C ALA A 288 -13.67 33.30 -4.58
N ALA A 289 -12.70 32.73 -5.30
CA ALA A 289 -12.94 32.13 -6.61
C ALA A 289 -13.96 30.97 -6.57
N LEU A 290 -13.92 30.16 -5.50
CA LEU A 290 -14.89 29.08 -5.29
C LEU A 290 -16.30 29.60 -4.95
N THR A 291 -16.41 30.67 -4.15
CA THR A 291 -17.67 31.32 -3.83
C THR A 291 -18.33 31.90 -5.08
N ASP A 292 -17.57 32.55 -5.97
CA ASP A 292 -18.11 33.08 -7.23
C ASP A 292 -18.56 31.97 -8.18
N ARG A 293 -17.81 30.86 -8.22
CA ARG A 293 -18.24 29.67 -8.97
C ARG A 293 -19.52 29.07 -8.41
N ALA A 294 -19.67 29.02 -7.09
CA ALA A 294 -20.88 28.54 -6.45
C ALA A 294 -22.10 29.42 -6.78
N ARG A 295 -21.95 30.75 -6.79
CA ARG A 295 -23.01 31.68 -7.21
C ARG A 295 -23.46 31.44 -8.66
N ARG A 296 -22.51 31.19 -9.58
CA ARG A 296 -22.84 30.86 -10.98
C ARG A 296 -23.64 29.56 -11.09
N LEU A 297 -23.29 28.53 -10.33
CA LEU A 297 -24.02 27.26 -10.28
C LEU A 297 -25.42 27.40 -9.66
N ILE A 298 -25.59 28.30 -8.70
CA ILE A 298 -26.93 28.62 -8.16
C ILE A 298 -27.75 29.34 -9.22
N ALA A 299 -27.16 30.31 -9.93
CA ALA A 299 -27.84 31.06 -10.99
C ALA A 299 -28.24 30.19 -12.20
N SER A 300 -27.45 29.15 -12.52
CA SER A 300 -27.78 28.19 -13.59
C SER A 300 -28.80 27.11 -13.16
N GLY A 301 -29.15 27.04 -11.86
CA GLY A 301 -30.04 26.01 -11.31
C GLY A 301 -29.36 24.67 -11.02
N ASP A 302 -28.05 24.57 -11.21
CA ASP A 302 -27.25 23.36 -10.91
C ASP A 302 -27.04 23.14 -9.40
N LEU A 303 -27.17 24.18 -8.60
CA LEU A 303 -27.22 24.13 -7.13
C LEU A 303 -28.49 24.81 -6.60
N PRO A 304 -29.10 24.28 -5.52
CA PRO A 304 -30.23 24.94 -4.88
C PRO A 304 -29.81 26.29 -4.26
N ALA A 305 -30.74 27.23 -4.11
CA ALA A 305 -30.48 28.58 -3.59
C ALA A 305 -29.78 28.62 -2.22
N ALA A 306 -29.99 27.59 -1.38
CA ALA A 306 -29.31 27.39 -0.11
C ALA A 306 -28.58 26.03 -0.09
N PRO A 307 -27.42 25.90 -0.75
CA PRO A 307 -26.75 24.61 -0.88
C PRO A 307 -26.09 24.19 0.44
N SER A 308 -26.19 22.90 0.77
CA SER A 308 -25.48 22.34 1.92
C SER A 308 -23.97 22.29 1.65
N ALA A 309 -23.15 22.25 2.71
CA ALA A 309 -21.70 22.13 2.56
C ALA A 309 -21.29 20.83 1.83
N ASN A 310 -22.10 19.77 1.93
CA ASN A 310 -21.87 18.54 1.15
C ASN A 310 -22.20 18.72 -0.34
N ALA A 311 -23.27 19.45 -0.68
CA ALA A 311 -23.60 19.76 -2.06
C ALA A 311 -22.50 20.63 -2.71
N LEU A 312 -21.99 21.63 -1.98
CA LEU A 312 -20.86 22.45 -2.41
C LEU A 312 -19.57 21.63 -2.56
N ARG A 313 -19.28 20.74 -1.61
CA ARG A 313 -18.13 19.82 -1.68
C ARG A 313 -18.17 18.99 -2.96
N GLN A 314 -19.34 18.45 -3.31
CA GLN A 314 -19.53 17.60 -4.47
C GLN A 314 -19.47 18.39 -5.79
N ALA A 315 -20.12 19.55 -5.84
CA ALA A 315 -20.17 20.39 -7.04
C ALA A 315 -18.83 21.09 -7.34
N LEU A 316 -18.14 21.59 -6.31
CA LEU A 316 -16.88 22.33 -6.45
C LEU A 316 -15.65 21.42 -6.38
N ARG A 317 -15.82 20.17 -5.95
CA ARG A 317 -14.72 19.21 -5.71
C ARG A 317 -13.62 19.83 -4.84
N CYS A 318 -13.99 20.38 -3.69
CA CYS A 318 -13.08 21.01 -2.73
C CYS A 318 -13.22 20.42 -1.31
N GLY A 319 -12.22 20.61 -0.45
CA GLY A 319 -12.18 20.14 0.95
C GLY A 319 -13.48 20.38 1.72
N MET A 320 -13.82 19.51 2.68
CA MET A 320 -15.02 19.70 3.51
C MET A 320 -15.00 21.03 4.27
N ASP A 321 -13.83 21.44 4.77
CA ASP A 321 -13.68 22.72 5.48
C ASP A 321 -13.74 23.91 4.53
N THR A 322 -13.17 23.81 3.33
CA THR A 322 -13.34 24.81 2.26
C THR A 322 -14.81 24.94 1.84
N ALA A 323 -15.54 23.83 1.72
CA ALA A 323 -16.96 23.84 1.37
C ALA A 323 -17.84 24.44 2.47
N ARG A 324 -17.47 24.26 3.76
CA ARG A 324 -18.11 24.97 4.88
C ARG A 324 -17.84 26.48 4.79
N GLN A 325 -16.59 26.87 4.52
CA GLN A 325 -16.20 28.27 4.39
C GLN A 325 -16.95 28.97 3.25
N VAL A 326 -17.02 28.36 2.06
CA VAL A 326 -17.79 28.87 0.92
C VAL A 326 -19.28 28.99 1.26
N ARG A 327 -19.86 28.01 1.96
CA ARG A 327 -21.27 28.07 2.39
C ARG A 327 -21.51 29.26 3.32
N ASP A 328 -20.61 29.50 4.26
CA ASP A 328 -20.77 30.54 5.25
C ASP A 328 -20.60 31.93 4.60
N GLU A 329 -19.69 32.09 3.64
CA GLU A 329 -19.56 33.28 2.78
C GLU A 329 -20.81 33.56 1.93
N LEU A 330 -21.41 32.52 1.33
CA LEU A 330 -22.67 32.66 0.57
C LEU A 330 -23.83 33.15 1.44
N ARG A 331 -23.86 32.76 2.72
CA ARG A 331 -24.88 33.20 3.68
C ARG A 331 -24.64 34.63 4.15
N ALA A 332 -23.37 35.00 4.37
CA ALA A 332 -23.01 36.36 4.76
C ALA A 332 -23.33 37.39 3.67
N GLY A 333 -23.18 37.03 2.38
CA GLY A 333 -23.46 37.92 1.25
C GLY A 333 -24.93 38.02 0.83
N GLY A 334 -25.84 37.21 1.38
CA GLY A 334 -27.27 37.19 1.02
C GLY A 334 -28.20 37.95 1.97
N GLY A 335 -27.64 38.64 2.98
CA GLY A 335 -28.39 39.41 3.98
C GLY A 335 -28.35 40.93 3.77
N GLY A 336 -28.00 41.40 2.57
CA GLY A 336 -27.98 42.81 2.18
C GLY A 336 -29.06 43.15 1.17
#